data_AF-A0A2Z2P8P6-F1
#
_entry.id   AF-A0A2Z2P8P6-F1
#
_cell.length_a   1.000
_cell.length_b   1.000
_cell.length_c   1.000
_cell.angle_alpha   90.00
_cell.angle_beta   90.00
_cell.angle_gamma   90.00
#
_symmetry.space_group_name_H-M   'P 1'
#
loop_
_entity.id
_entity.type
_entity.pdbx_description
1 polymer ?
#
loop_
_entity_poly.entity_id
_entity_poly.type
_entity_poly.pdbx_seq_one_letter_code
_entity_poly.pdbx_strand_id
1 'polypeptide(L)'
;MAVVPVRPLAERRVAADFLDAGAVSMADAIAYAPTRPSSRRAFERLKGADVLRTDGQGKWWLDEERWNGRRSDRRTRVVLTMLAVAAAGAFAALR
;
A
#
# COMPACT_ATOMS: atom_id res chain seq x y z
N MET A 1 26.08 -15.18 -3.18
CA MET A 1 25.75 -13.96 -2.43
C MET A 1 24.29 -13.62 -2.67
N ALA A 2 23.41 -13.82 -1.69
CA ALA A 2 22.02 -13.39 -1.80
C ALA A 2 22.01 -11.86 -1.81
N VAL A 3 21.71 -11.27 -2.96
CA VAL A 3 21.45 -9.83 -3.06
C VAL A 3 20.17 -9.59 -2.27
N VAL A 4 20.29 -9.22 -0.99
CA VAL A 4 19.17 -8.65 -0.24
C VAL A 4 18.71 -7.48 -1.09
N PRO A 5 17.51 -7.53 -1.70
CA PRO A 5 17.13 -6.48 -2.61
C PRO A 5 17.09 -5.21 -1.78
N VAL A 6 17.93 -4.23 -2.11
CA VAL A 6 17.91 -2.88 -1.53
C VAL A 6 16.60 -2.13 -1.88
N ARG A 7 15.62 -2.84 -2.48
CA ARG A 7 14.44 -2.34 -3.19
C ARG A 7 13.21 -2.06 -2.30
N PRO A 8 12.90 -2.80 -1.20
CA PRO A 8 11.73 -2.51 -0.36
C PRO A 8 11.85 -1.19 0.39
N LEU A 9 13.05 -0.73 0.71
CA LEU A 9 13.21 0.38 1.68
C LEU A 9 12.75 1.72 1.12
N ALA A 10 13.05 2.00 -0.16
CA ALA A 10 12.62 3.24 -0.80
C ALA A 10 11.09 3.26 -1.05
N GLU A 11 10.51 2.13 -1.47
CA GLU A 11 9.05 2.00 -1.62
C GLU A 11 8.34 2.11 -0.27
N ARG A 12 8.89 1.48 0.78
CA ARG A 12 8.37 1.60 2.15
C ARG A 12 8.45 3.03 2.68
N ARG A 13 9.50 3.78 2.36
CA ARG A 13 9.60 5.19 2.73
C ARG A 13 8.55 6.04 2.04
N VAL A 14 8.40 5.90 0.73
CA VAL A 14 7.35 6.60 -0.01
C VAL A 14 5.97 6.26 0.56
N ALA A 15 5.68 4.97 0.76
CA ALA A 15 4.41 4.55 1.37
C ALA A 15 4.22 5.08 2.81
N ALA A 16 5.30 5.13 3.61
CA ALA A 16 5.25 5.73 4.94
C ALA A 16 4.90 7.23 4.87
N ASP A 17 5.48 7.99 3.94
CA ASP A 17 5.15 9.41 3.77
C ASP A 17 3.64 9.62 3.51
N PHE A 18 3.01 8.74 2.74
CA PHE A 18 1.55 8.79 2.49
C PHE A 18 0.74 8.34 3.70
N LEU A 19 1.14 7.27 4.39
CA LEU A 19 0.48 6.76 5.59
C LEU A 19 0.54 7.77 6.74
N ASP A 20 1.70 8.38 6.97
CA ASP A 20 1.93 9.39 8.01
C ASP A 20 1.11 10.66 7.72
N ALA A 21 0.87 10.96 6.44
CA ALA A 21 0.00 12.06 6.01
C ALA A 21 -1.50 11.69 5.98
N GLY A 22 -1.86 10.43 6.26
CA GLY A 22 -3.25 9.94 6.15
C GLY A 22 -3.76 9.84 4.70
N ALA A 23 -2.88 9.96 3.72
CA ALA A 23 -3.22 10.01 2.29
C ALA A 23 -3.45 8.61 1.72
N VAL A 24 -4.45 7.92 2.25
CA VAL A 24 -4.81 6.52 1.93
C VAL A 24 -6.13 6.40 1.16
N SER A 25 -6.78 7.54 0.95
CA SER A 25 -8.04 7.67 0.22
C SER A 25 -7.97 8.85 -0.74
N MET A 26 -8.89 8.89 -1.72
CA MET A 26 -8.99 10.04 -2.62
C MET A 26 -9.31 11.35 -1.89
N ALA A 27 -10.08 11.29 -0.79
CA ALA A 27 -10.45 12.47 -0.02
C ALA A 27 -9.24 13.12 0.67
N ASP A 28 -8.27 12.29 1.06
CA ASP A 28 -7.06 12.68 1.80
C ASP A 28 -5.83 12.77 0.89
N ALA A 29 -6.04 12.79 -0.42
CA ALA A 29 -4.95 12.81 -1.38
C ALA A 29 -4.07 14.06 -1.21
N ILE A 30 -2.75 13.86 -1.25
CA ILE A 30 -1.77 14.93 -1.07
C ILE A 30 -0.98 15.20 -2.34
N ALA A 31 -0.52 16.44 -2.51
CA ALA A 31 0.52 16.71 -3.48
C ALA A 31 1.82 16.06 -3.00
N TYR A 32 2.39 15.17 -3.81
CA TYR A 32 3.60 14.44 -3.45
C TYR A 32 4.73 14.73 -4.44
N ALA A 33 5.81 15.33 -3.93
CA ALA A 33 6.99 15.67 -4.71
C ALA A 33 8.24 14.96 -4.13
N PRO A 34 8.74 13.88 -4.76
CA PRO A 34 9.91 13.17 -4.25
C PRO A 34 11.18 14.01 -4.39
N THR A 35 11.83 14.29 -3.25
CA THR A 35 13.05 15.10 -3.16
C THR A 35 14.32 14.33 -3.55
N ARG A 36 14.33 13.01 -3.38
CA ARG A 36 15.50 12.14 -3.66
C ARG A 36 15.30 11.34 -4.94
N PRO A 37 16.36 11.09 -5.75
CA PRO A 37 16.27 10.27 -6.96
C PRO A 37 15.78 8.84 -6.70
N SER A 38 16.14 8.27 -5.54
CA SER A 38 15.70 6.95 -5.11
C SER A 38 14.19 6.90 -4.81
N SER A 39 13.67 7.92 -4.12
CA SER A 39 12.23 8.07 -3.86
C SER A 39 11.46 8.30 -5.16
N ARG A 40 12.01 9.07 -6.11
CA ARG A 40 11.39 9.28 -7.44
C ARG A 40 11.22 7.97 -8.20
N ARG A 41 12.27 7.13 -8.25
CA ARG A 41 12.18 5.81 -8.88
C ARG A 41 11.22 4.87 -8.16
N ALA A 42 11.09 4.97 -6.85
CA ALA A 42 10.13 4.19 -6.07
C ALA A 42 8.69 4.66 -6.32
N PHE A 43 8.47 5.97 -6.36
CA PHE A 43 7.19 6.58 -6.69
C PHE A 43 6.68 6.14 -8.08
N GLU A 44 7.53 6.22 -9.11
CA GLU A 44 7.16 5.73 -10.45
C GLU A 44 6.87 4.22 -10.47
N ARG A 45 7.58 3.42 -9.67
CA ARG A 45 7.29 1.99 -9.53
C ARG A 45 5.95 1.71 -8.85
N LEU A 46 5.62 2.48 -7.82
CA LEU A 46 4.35 2.35 -7.10
C LEU A 46 3.18 2.83 -7.97
N LYS A 47 3.38 3.85 -8.81
CA LYS A 47 2.43 4.26 -9.86
C LYS A 47 2.18 3.16 -10.87
N GLY A 48 3.25 2.60 -11.45
CA GLY A 48 3.13 1.52 -12.44
C GLY A 48 2.56 0.21 -11.88
N ALA A 49 2.49 0.08 -10.56
CA ALA A 49 1.88 -1.05 -9.87
C ALA A 49 0.45 -0.74 -9.35
N ASP A 50 -0.11 0.42 -9.69
CA ASP A 50 -1.38 0.95 -9.18
C ASP A 50 -1.48 1.01 -7.64
N VAL A 51 -0.34 1.08 -6.95
CA VAL A 51 -0.32 1.24 -5.49
C VAL A 51 -0.49 2.71 -5.12
N LEU A 52 0.01 3.62 -5.96
CA LEU A 52 -0.26 5.05 -5.86
C LEU A 52 -1.25 5.44 -6.94
N ARG A 53 -2.39 5.98 -6.53
CA ARG A 53 -3.45 6.45 -7.40
C ARG A 53 -3.50 7.98 -7.36
N THR A 54 -4.01 8.57 -8.43
CA THR A 54 -4.13 10.02 -8.57
C THR A 54 -5.56 10.43 -8.83
N ASP A 55 -5.89 11.64 -8.38
CA ASP A 55 -7.18 12.31 -8.65
C ASP A 55 -7.23 12.91 -10.06
N GLY A 56 -6.12 12.82 -10.81
CA GLY A 56 -5.95 13.45 -12.11
C GLY A 56 -5.62 14.94 -12.04
N GLN A 57 -5.58 15.53 -10.84
CA GLN A 57 -5.28 16.94 -10.58
C GLN A 57 -3.91 17.14 -9.89
N GLY A 58 -3.11 16.08 -9.81
CA GLY A 58 -1.76 16.12 -9.26
C GLY A 58 -1.67 15.75 -7.78
N LYS A 59 -2.77 15.34 -7.16
CA LYS A 59 -2.74 14.72 -5.83
C LYS A 59 -2.66 13.21 -5.97
N TRP A 60 -2.06 12.60 -4.96
CA TRP A 60 -1.78 11.19 -4.89
C TRP A 60 -2.23 10.63 -3.55
N TRP A 61 -2.73 9.40 -3.59
CA TRP A 61 -3.01 8.62 -2.39
C TRP A 61 -2.50 7.19 -2.56
N LEU A 62 -2.23 6.55 -1.43
CA LEU A 62 -1.84 5.16 -1.35
C LEU A 62 -3.09 4.28 -1.30
N ASP A 63 -3.19 3.33 -2.22
CA ASP A 63 -4.18 2.27 -2.14
C ASP A 63 -3.69 1.20 -1.16
N GLU A 64 -4.23 1.21 0.06
CA GLU A 64 -3.81 0.29 1.13
C GLU A 64 -4.05 -1.18 0.77
N GLU A 65 -5.10 -1.50 0.02
CA GLU A 65 -5.41 -2.87 -0.37
C GLU A 65 -4.34 -3.41 -1.33
N ARG A 66 -4.00 -2.61 -2.35
CA ARG A 66 -2.91 -2.93 -3.29
C ARG A 66 -1.55 -2.97 -2.59
N TRP A 67 -1.28 -2.03 -1.69
CA TRP A 67 -0.05 -1.98 -0.91
C TRP A 67 0.10 -3.21 0.00
N ASN A 68 -0.94 -3.56 0.76
CA ASN A 68 -0.97 -4.72 1.64
C ASN A 68 -0.94 -6.04 0.84
N GLY A 69 -1.58 -6.09 -0.33
CA GLY A 69 -1.52 -7.22 -1.24
C GLY A 69 -0.12 -7.46 -1.81
N ARG A 70 0.63 -6.37 -2.07
CA ARG A 70 2.04 -6.41 -2.51
C ARG A 70 3.01 -6.75 -1.37
N ARG A 71 2.69 -6.32 -0.15
CA ARG A 71 3.51 -6.55 1.05
C ARG A 71 3.26 -7.92 1.70
N SER A 72 2.05 -8.46 1.54
CA SER A 72 1.68 -9.75 2.11
C SER A 72 2.43 -10.87 1.39
N ASP A 73 3.55 -11.27 2.00
CA ASP A 73 3.93 -12.67 2.01
C ASP A 73 2.67 -13.52 2.25
N ARG A 74 2.54 -14.63 1.52
CA ARG A 74 1.32 -15.47 1.44
C ARG A 74 0.67 -15.75 2.81
N ARG A 75 1.44 -15.75 3.90
CA ARG A 75 0.98 -15.89 5.29
C ARG A 75 -0.04 -14.84 5.74
N THR A 76 0.14 -13.55 5.43
CA THR A 76 -0.78 -12.50 5.91
C THR A 76 -2.15 -12.59 5.21
N ARG A 77 -2.16 -12.96 3.93
CA ARG A 77 -3.41 -13.26 3.21
C ARG A 77 -4.17 -14.43 3.83
N VAL A 78 -3.47 -15.49 4.24
CA VAL A 78 -4.11 -16.66 4.90
C VAL A 78 -4.73 -16.26 6.24
N VAL A 79 -4.03 -15.45 7.05
CA VAL A 79 -4.57 -15.00 8.35
C VAL A 79 -5.79 -14.09 8.17
N LEU A 80 -5.74 -13.14 7.22
CA LEU A 80 -6.86 -12.22 6.97
C LEU A 80 -8.09 -12.96 6.40
N THR A 81 -7.88 -13.92 5.49
CA THR A 81 -8.97 -14.75 4.97
C THR A 81 -9.56 -15.67 6.04
N MET A 82 -8.73 -16.28 6.90
CA MET A 82 -9.25 -17.07 8.03
C MET A 82 -10.07 -16.21 9.00
N LEU A 83 -9.63 -14.98 9.29
CA LEU A 83 -10.40 -14.04 10.12
C LEU A 83 -11.72 -13.62 9.48
N ALA A 84 -11.74 -13.34 8.18
CA ALA A 84 -12.96 -13.02 7.45
C ALA A 84 -13.96 -14.19 7.43
N VAL A 85 -13.46 -15.43 7.25
CA VAL A 85 -14.29 -16.65 7.31
C VAL A 85 -14.83 -16.89 8.73
N ALA A 86 -14.02 -16.67 9.77
CA ALA A 86 -14.47 -16.79 11.16
C ALA A 86 -15.55 -15.75 11.51
N ALA A 87 -15.41 -14.50 11.03
CA ALA A 87 -16.40 -13.44 11.22
C ALA A 87 -17.72 -13.75 10.50
N ALA A 88 -17.66 -14.27 9.27
CA ALA A 88 -18.84 -14.69 8.52
C ALA A 88 -19.56 -15.90 9.18
N GLY A 89 -18.80 -16.85 9.72
CA GLY A 89 -19.36 -17.98 10.48
C GLY A 89 -20.07 -17.57 11.77
N ALA A 90 -19.53 -16.57 12.48
CA ALA A 90 -20.16 -16.01 13.68
C ALA A 90 -21.47 -15.27 13.38
N PHE A 91 -21.55 -14.56 12.25
CA PHE A 91 -22.78 -13.90 11.81
C PHE A 91 -23.87 -14.89 11.36
N ALA A 92 -23.47 -16.00 10.72
CA ALA A 92 -24.41 -17.04 10.30
C ALA A 92 -25.01 -17.83 11.49
N ALA A 93 -24.28 -17.94 12.60
CA ALA A 93 -24.74 -18.59 13.82
C ALA A 93 -25.62 -17.68 14.71
N LEU A 94 -25.66 -16.37 14.44
CA LEU A 94 -26.44 -15.37 15.18
C LEU A 94 -27.70 -14.89 14.43
N ARG A 95 -28.04 -15.49 13.27
CA ARG A 95 -29.30 -15.24 12.51
C ARG A 95 -30.28 -16.41 12.60
#